data_AF-S4NUX7-F1
#
_entry.id   AF-S4NUX7-F1
#
_cell.length_a   1.000
_cell.length_b   1.000
_cell.length_c   1.000
_cell.angle_alpha   90.00
_cell.angle_beta   90.00
_cell.angle_gamma   90.00
#
_symmetry.space_group_name_H-M   'P 1'
#
loop_
_entity.id
_entity.type
_entity.pdbx_description
1 polymer ?
#
loop_
_entity_poly.entity_id
_entity_poly.type
_entity_poly.pdbx_seq_one_letter_code
_entity_poly.pdbx_strand_id
1 'polypeptide(L)' 'MKIKVDYETSLVGAVAMNYDKEFKGHRFWAMDINTVLEAGGMKRHVLSSEVIDVVHFRDVKVLVKDVDTD' A
#
# COMPACT_ATOMS: atom_id res chain seq x y z
N MET A 1 19.51 13.53 3.28
CA MET A 1 18.81 13.10 4.51
C MET A 1 17.91 11.93 4.14
N LYS A 2 17.80 10.87 4.96
CA LYS A 2 16.93 9.73 4.65
C LYS A 2 15.78 9.66 5.65
N ILE A 3 14.56 9.48 5.17
CA ILE A 3 13.36 9.31 5.99
C ILE A 3 12.78 7.94 5.69
N LYS A 4 12.55 7.12 6.71
CA LYS A 4 11.82 5.85 6.56
C LYS A 4 10.37 6.07 6.95
N VAL A 5 9.45 5.63 6.09
CA VAL A 5 8.01 5.61 6.35
C VAL A 5 7.55 4.16 6.36
N ASP A 6 6.89 3.76 7.45
CA ASP A 6 6.32 2.43 7.62
C ASP A 6 4.80 2.53 7.51
N TYR A 7 4.20 1.70 6.65
CA TYR A 7 2.77 1.65 6.39
C TYR A 7 2.19 0.29 6.81
N GLU A 8 1.01 0.32 7.42
CA GLU A 8 0.17 -0.84 7.63
C GLU A 8 -1.10 -0.68 6.79
N THR A 9 -1.39 -1.68 5.96
CA THR A 9 -2.64 -1.74 5.17
C THR A 9 -3.47 -2.93 5.62
N SER A 10 -4.75 -2.70 5.88
CA SER A 10 -5.72 -3.73 6.27
C SER A 10 -6.93 -3.71 5.34
N LEU A 11 -7.57 -4.87 5.19
CA LEU A 11 -8.83 -5.02 4.46
C LEU A 11 -9.95 -5.33 5.45
N VAL A 12 -11.03 -4.56 5.37
CA VAL A 12 -12.21 -4.68 6.25
C VAL A 12 -13.47 -4.69 5.40
N GLY A 13 -14.49 -5.41 5.87
CA GLY A 13 -15.77 -5.51 5.18
C GLY A 13 -16.26 -6.94 5.07
N ALA A 14 -17.31 -7.13 4.25
CA ALA A 14 -17.94 -8.42 4.06
C ALA A 14 -17.84 -8.89 2.61
N VAL A 15 -17.67 -10.20 2.44
CA VAL A 15 -17.76 -10.90 1.16
C VAL A 15 -19.12 -11.55 1.06
N ALA A 16 -19.81 -11.32 -0.06
CA ALA A 16 -21.06 -12.01 -0.37
C ALA A 16 -20.75 -13.44 -0.86
N MET A 17 -21.43 -14.42 -0.30
CA MET A 17 -21.28 -15.83 -0.61
C MET A 17 -22.61 -16.39 -1.12
N ASN A 18 -22.51 -17.25 -2.15
CA ASN A 18 -23.61 -17.98 -2.74
C ASN A 18 -23.29 -19.48 -2.60
N TYR A 19 -24.20 -20.23 -2.00
CA TYR A 19 -24.09 -21.69 -1.94
C TYR A 19 -25.02 -22.32 -2.99
N ASP A 20 -24.62 -23.48 -3.52
CA ASP A 20 -25.45 -24.24 -4.46
C ASP A 20 -26.68 -24.85 -3.77
N LYS A 21 -26.46 -25.48 -2.60
CA LYS A 21 -27.52 -25.90 -1.65
C LYS A 21 -27.56 -24.94 -0.47
N GLU A 22 -28.73 -24.82 0.15
CA GLU A 22 -28.86 -23.99 1.35
C GLU A 22 -27.91 -24.44 2.46
N PHE A 23 -27.23 -23.46 3.07
CA PHE A 23 -26.47 -23.67 4.28
C PHE A 23 -27.23 -23.00 5.43
N LYS A 24 -27.61 -23.78 6.45
CA LYS A 24 -28.39 -23.31 7.60
C LYS A 24 -29.66 -22.53 7.19
N GLY A 25 -30.39 -23.01 6.18
CA GLY A 25 -31.66 -22.43 5.73
C GLY A 25 -31.54 -21.17 4.87
N HIS A 26 -30.33 -20.77 4.48
CA HIS A 26 -30.12 -19.62 3.60
C HIS A 26 -29.13 -19.93 2.48
N ARG A 27 -29.40 -19.36 1.31
CA ARG A 27 -28.51 -19.49 0.13
C ARG A 27 -27.44 -18.41 0.04
N PHE A 28 -27.75 -17.21 0.54
CA PHE A 28 -26.88 -16.05 0.49
C PHE A 28 -26.41 -15.69 1.90
N TRP A 29 -25.11 -15.48 2.03
CA TRP A 29 -24.47 -15.12 3.29
C TRP A 29 -23.49 -13.95 3.08
N ALA A 30 -23.29 -13.16 4.11
CA ALA A 30 -22.21 -12.20 4.19
C ALA A 30 -21.22 -12.69 5.25
N MET A 31 -19.94 -12.77 4.90
CA MET A 31 -18.88 -13.20 5.80
C MET A 31 -17.83 -12.10 5.92
N ASP A 32 -17.27 -11.92 7.11
CA ASP A 32 -16.14 -11.01 7.30
C ASP A 32 -14.97 -11.44 6.41
N ILE A 33 -14.42 -10.49 5.65
CA ILE A 33 -13.30 -10.75 4.71
C ILE A 33 -12.09 -11.34 5.42
N ASN A 34 -11.82 -10.96 6.68
CA ASN A 34 -10.68 -11.48 7.41
C ASN A 34 -10.84 -12.95 7.79
N THR A 35 -12.08 -13.44 7.99
CA THR A 35 -12.35 -14.88 8.16
C THR A 35 -12.00 -15.66 6.90
N VAL A 36 -12.34 -15.12 5.72
CA VAL A 36 -12.03 -15.73 4.43
C VAL A 36 -10.52 -15.73 4.18
N LEU A 37 -9.85 -14.59 4.43
CA LEU A 37 -8.40 -14.47 4.29
C LEU A 37 -7.66 -15.45 5.21
N GLU A 38 -8.06 -15.53 6.48
CA GLU A 38 -7.46 -16.43 7.45
C GLU A 38 -7.63 -17.91 7.06
N ALA A 39 -8.84 -18.31 6.64
CA ALA A 39 -9.09 -19.67 6.17
C ALA A 39 -8.27 -20.04 4.91
N GLY A 40 -7.95 -19.06 4.07
CA GLY A 40 -7.08 -19.22 2.91
C GLY A 40 -5.58 -19.13 3.21
N GLY A 41 -5.17 -18.95 4.47
CA GLY A 41 -3.76 -18.73 4.84
C GLY A 41 -3.19 -17.40 4.35
N MET A 42 -4.06 -16.44 4.01
CA MET A 42 -3.67 -15.12 3.52
C MET A 42 -3.48 -14.13 4.67
N LYS A 43 -2.62 -13.13 4.44
CA LYS A 43 -2.37 -12.07 5.41
C LYS A 43 -3.58 -11.15 5.52
N ARG A 44 -3.96 -10.80 6.76
CA ARG A 44 -5.03 -9.84 7.08
C ARG A 44 -4.55 -8.38 7.07
N HIS A 45 -3.24 -8.19 7.19
CA HIS A 45 -2.57 -6.91 7.06
C HIS A 45 -1.27 -7.07 6.28
N VAL A 46 -0.89 -6.03 5.56
CA VAL A 46 0.39 -5.94 4.85
C VAL A 46 1.16 -4.79 5.44
N LEU A 47 2.36 -5.09 5.93
CA LEU A 47 3.35 -4.09 6.32
C LEU A 47 4.22 -3.79 5.10
N SER A 48 4.42 -2.51 4.82
CA SER A 48 5.32 -2.04 3.76
C SER A 48 6.13 -0.84 4.25
N SER A 49 7.30 -0.64 3.68
CA SER A 49 8.21 0.44 4.07
C SER A 49 8.73 1.15 2.83
N GLU A 50 8.87 2.46 2.93
CA GLU A 50 9.48 3.30 1.91
C GLU A 50 10.60 4.12 2.53
N VAL A 51 11.75 4.20 1.85
CA VAL A 51 12.85 5.08 2.24
C VAL A 51 12.91 6.22 1.23
N ILE A 52 12.62 7.43 1.71
CA ILE A 52 12.63 8.65 0.92
C ILE A 52 13.99 9.32 1.11
N ASP A 53 14.78 9.35 0.04
CA ASP A 53 16.03 10.09 -0.04
C ASP A 53 15.75 11.57 -0.32
N VAL A 54 15.83 12.39 0.72
CA VAL A 54 15.69 13.85 0.61
C VAL A 54 17.04 14.44 0.20
N VAL A 55 17.10 14.90 -1.05
CA VAL A 55 18.22 15.64 -1.62
C VAL A 55 17.95 17.14 -1.48
N HIS A 56 18.90 17.85 -0.89
CA HIS A 56 18.87 19.31 -0.81
C HIS A 56 20.11 19.84 -1.51
N PHE A 57 19.89 20.64 -2.55
CA PHE A 57 20.97 21.37 -3.22
C PHE A 57 21.09 22.74 -2.58
N ARG A 58 22.30 23.08 -2.13
CA ARG A 58 22.67 24.40 -1.65
C ARG A 58 23.87 24.88 -2.45
N ASP A 59 23.98 26.19 -2.64
CA ASP A 59 25.06 26.86 -3.37
C ASP A 59 25.08 26.61 -4.89
N VAL A 60 23.93 26.83 -5.55
CA VAL A 60 23.86 26.86 -7.02
C VAL A 60 24.63 28.08 -7.52
N LYS A 61 25.80 27.86 -8.13
CA LYS A 61 26.54 28.90 -8.87
C LYS A 61 26.29 28.74 -10.37
N VAL A 62 25.74 29.78 -10.99
CA VAL A 62 25.74 29.92 -12.44
C VAL A 62 26.98 30.70 -12.82
N LEU A 63 27.96 30.03 -13.44
CA LEU A 63 29.09 30.70 -14.08
C LEU A 63 28.69 31.03 -15.50
N VAL A 64 28.45 32.31 -15.76
CA VAL A 64 28.27 32.84 -17.11
C VAL A 64 29.64 33.26 -17.61
N LYS A 65 30.09 32.63 -18.70
CA LYS A 65 31.25 33.08 -19.47
C LYS A 65 30.77 33.58 -20.81
N ASP A 66 31.31 34.73 -21.20
CA ASP A 66 31.13 35.32 -22.51
C ASP A 66 32.09 34.62 -23.49
N VAL A 67 31.59 34.18 -24.65
CA VAL A 67 32.37 33.43 -25.65
C VAL A 67 33.38 34.32 -26.37
N ASP A 68 33.15 35.64 -26.41
CA ASP A 68 33.94 36.58 -27.20
C ASP A 68 35.09 37.20 -26.40
N THR A 69 35.21 36.92 -25.09
CA THR A 69 36.23 37.52 -24.19
C THR A 69 37.09 36.53 -23.39
N ASP A 70 37.04 35.21 -23.70
CA ASP A 70 37.90 34.16 -23.13
C ASP A 70 38.86 33.59 -24.20
#